data_AF-A0A851A388-F1
#
_entry.id   AF-A0A851A388-F1
#
_cell.length_a   1.000
_cell.length_b   1.000
_cell.length_c   1.000
_cell.angle_alpha   90.00
_cell.angle_beta   90.00
_cell.angle_gamma   90.00
#
_symmetry.space_group_name_H-M   'P 1'
#
loop_
_entity.id
_entity.type
_entity.pdbx_description
1 polymer ?
#
loop_
_entity_poly.entity_id
_entity_poly.type
_entity_poly.pdbx_seq_one_letter_code
_entity_poly.pdbx_strand_id
1 'polypeptide(L)' 'AATRIEVPPQSTMAKKGETVTFRCVAAFDPGLAPRGLEWRRDGRLLRETADSDK' A
#
# COMPACT_ATOMS: atom_id res chain seq x y z
N ALA A 1 -15.69 15.02 -4.45
CA ALA A 1 -15.34 14.23 -5.66
C ALA A 1 -14.91 12.87 -5.18
N ALA A 2 -15.51 11.79 -5.66
CA ALA A 2 -15.40 10.50 -4.99
C ALA A 2 -13.95 10.00 -4.85
N THR A 3 -13.67 9.36 -3.71
CA THR A 3 -12.40 8.68 -3.45
C THR A 3 -12.19 7.56 -4.45
N ARG A 4 -11.00 7.50 -5.05
CA ARG A 4 -10.63 6.47 -6.02
C ARG A 4 -9.13 6.20 -6.01
N ILE A 5 -8.75 5.00 -6.43
CA ILE A 5 -7.37 4.68 -6.75
C ILE A 5 -7.08 5.24 -8.15
N GLU A 6 -6.05 6.08 -8.25
CA GLU A 6 -5.59 6.65 -9.53
C GLU A 6 -4.48 5.79 -10.13
N VAL A 7 -3.59 5.26 -9.29
CA VAL A 7 -2.55 4.33 -9.70
C VAL A 7 -2.61 3.09 -8.80
N PRO A 8 -3.11 1.96 -9.33
CA PRO A 8 -3.14 0.71 -8.58
C PRO A 8 -1.75 0.06 -8.51
N PRO A 9 -1.43 -0.66 -7.42
CA PRO A 9 -0.24 -1.48 -7.37
C PRO A 9 -0.27 -2.56 -8.45
N GLN A 10 0.91 -2.92 -8.95
CA GLN A 10 1.06 -3.91 -10.02
C GLN A 10 1.59 -5.22 -9.45
N SER A 11 1.07 -6.34 -9.97
CA SER A 11 1.65 -7.66 -9.70
C SER A 11 3.10 -7.69 -10.16
N THR A 12 3.98 -8.22 -9.33
CA THR A 12 5.42 -8.30 -9.61
C THR A 12 5.92 -9.72 -9.34
N MET A 13 6.73 -10.24 -10.25
CA MET A 13 7.51 -11.46 -10.03
C MET A 13 8.94 -11.07 -9.67
N ALA A 14 9.47 -11.62 -8.58
CA ALA A 14 10.82 -11.36 -8.11
C ALA A 14 11.49 -12.67 -7.68
N LYS A 15 12.82 -12.71 -7.70
CA LYS A 15 13.58 -13.86 -7.21
C LYS A 15 13.59 -13.88 -5.69
N LYS A 16 13.77 -15.08 -5.12
CA LYS A 16 13.94 -15.24 -3.68
C LYS A 16 15.13 -14.40 -3.20
N GLY A 17 14.91 -13.58 -2.18
CA GLY A 17 15.92 -12.69 -1.61
C GLY A 17 15.94 -11.27 -2.19
N GLU A 18 15.16 -10.98 -3.23
CA GLU A 18 15.00 -9.62 -3.75
C GLU A 18 14.00 -8.80 -2.93
N THR A 19 14.26 -7.50 -2.84
CA THR A 19 13.34 -6.52 -2.26
C THR A 19 12.36 -6.04 -3.32
N VAL A 20 11.07 -6.01 -2.99
CA VAL A 20 9.98 -5.55 -3.88
C VAL A 20 9.26 -4.37 -3.24
N THR A 21 9.05 -3.32 -4.03
CA THR A 21 8.29 -2.13 -3.63
C THR A 21 6.97 -2.07 -4.38
N PHE A 22 5.86 -2.06 -3.64
CA PHE A 22 4.53 -1.78 -4.20
C PHE A 22 4.17 -0.30 -4.02
N ARG A 23 3.53 0.30 -5.03
CA ARG A 23 3.09 1.70 -5.00
C ARG A 23 1.59 1.80 -5.24
N CYS A 24 0.92 2.68 -4.51
CA CYS A 24 -0.50 3.01 -4.71
C CYS A 24 -0.67 4.53 -4.60
N VAL A 25 -1.45 5.12 -5.51
CA VAL A 25 -1.84 6.54 -5.46
C VAL A 25 -3.36 6.62 -5.47
N ALA A 26 -3.93 7.36 -4.53
CA ALA A 26 -5.37 7.57 -4.43
C ALA A 26 -5.68 9.07 -4.34
N ALA A 27 -6.76 9.46 -5.03
CA ALA A 27 -7.43 10.72 -4.79
C ALA A 27 -8.50 10.49 -3.73
N PHE A 28 -8.52 11.34 -2.70
CA PHE A 28 -9.51 11.28 -1.63
C PHE A 28 -10.60 12.32 -1.87
N ASP A 29 -11.84 11.96 -1.52
CA ASP A 29 -12.89 12.97 -1.41
C ASP A 29 -12.49 14.02 -0.36
N PRO A 30 -12.54 15.33 -0.67
CA PRO A 30 -12.20 16.38 0.28
C PRO A 30 -13.01 16.35 1.59
N GLY A 31 -14.24 15.81 1.56
CA GLY A 31 -15.09 15.67 2.74
C GLY A 31 -14.80 14.42 3.59
N LEU A 32 -13.89 13.53 3.15
CA LEU A 32 -13.56 12.30 3.86
C LEU A 32 -12.46 12.55 4.90
N ALA A 33 -12.77 12.30 6.17
CA ALA A 33 -11.81 12.29 7.27
C ALA A 33 -12.11 11.14 8.25
N PRO A 34 -11.10 10.35 8.70
CA PRO A 34 -9.71 10.39 8.27
C PRO A 34 -9.52 9.84 6.85
N ARG A 35 -8.45 10.29 6.19
CA ARG A 35 -8.02 9.81 4.87
C ARG A 35 -6.70 9.07 5.01
N GLY A 36 -6.54 7.96 4.29
CA GLY A 36 -5.33 7.17 4.32
C GLY A 36 -5.39 5.97 3.40
N LEU A 37 -4.23 5.35 3.21
CA LEU A 37 -4.08 4.05 2.56
C LEU A 37 -3.64 3.04 3.61
N GLU A 38 -4.15 1.83 3.49
CA GLU A 38 -3.70 0.69 4.29
C GLU A 38 -3.26 -0.43 3.35
N TRP A 39 -2.21 -1.14 3.74
CA TRP A 39 -1.75 -2.33 3.04
C TRP A 39 -2.23 -3.56 3.82
N ARG A 40 -2.82 -4.53 3.11
CA ARG A 40 -3.27 -5.78 3.71
C ARG A 40 -2.65 -6.97 3.00
N ARG A 41 -2.29 -8.00 3.76
CA ARG A 41 -1.92 -9.32 3.25
C ARG A 41 -2.91 -10.32 3.82
N ASP A 42 -3.61 -11.04 2.94
CA ASP A 42 -4.64 -12.02 3.31
C ASP A 42 -5.67 -11.46 4.31
N GLY A 43 -6.13 -10.23 4.05
CA GLY A 43 -7.10 -9.50 4.88
C GLY A 43 -6.52 -8.86 6.15
N ARG A 44 -5.28 -9.19 6.54
CA ARG A 44 -4.62 -8.65 7.74
C ARG A 44 -3.86 -7.37 7.42
N LEU A 45 -4.01 -6.35 8.26
CA LEU A 45 -3.26 -5.10 8.16
C LEU A 45 -1.76 -5.36 8.28
N LEU A 46 -1.00 -4.95 7.27
CA LEU A 46 0.45 -4.88 7.35
C LEU A 46 0.80 -3.65 8.18
N ARG A 47 1.52 -3.87 9.26
CA ARG A 47 2.17 -2.81 10.02
C ARG A 47 3.60 -2.70 9.53
N GLU A 48 4.16 -1.50 9.58
CA GLU A 48 5.60 -1.33 9.46
C GLU A 48 6.26 -2.22 10.52
N THR A 49 6.96 -3.25 10.07
CA THR A 49 7.91 -3.95 10.90
C THR A 49 9.15 -3.08 10.94
N ALA A 50 9.69 -2.81 12.13
CA ALA A 50 11.01 -2.19 12.22
C ALA A 50 11.98 -3.05 11.41
N ASP A 51 12.79 -2.41 10.57
CA ASP A 51 13.88 -3.11 9.86
C ASP A 51 14.73 -3.82 10.92
N SER A 52 14.64 -5.14 10.94
CA SER A 52 15.38 -5.98 11.87
C SER A 52 16.82 -6.25 11.41
N ASP A 53 17.30 -5.50 10.41
CA ASP A 53 18.71 -5.49 9.99
C ASP A 53 19.53 -4.61 10.95
N LYS A 54 19.86 -5.16 12.13
CA LYS A 54 21.03 -4.78 12.92
C LYS A 54 21.65 -5.99 13.62
#